data_AF-A0A392TNU8-F1
#
_entry.id   AF-A0A392TNU8-F1
#
_cell.length_a   1.000
_cell.length_b   1.000
_cell.length_c   1.000
_cell.angle_alpha   90.00
_cell.angle_beta   90.00
_cell.angle_gamma   90.00
#
_symmetry.space_group_name_H-M   'P 1'
#
loop_
_entity.id
_entity.type
_entity.pdbx_description
1 polymer ?
#
loop_
_entity_poly.entity_id
_entity_poly.type
_entity_poly.pdbx_seq_one_letter_code
_entity_poly.pdbx_strand_id
1 'polypeptide(L)' 'MDKCFNCGKIGHKTEVCRAKVVCFNCGEEGHKSPVCKKPKKAMGK' A
#
# COMPACT_ATOMS: atom_id res chain seq x y z
N MET A 1 16.30 -5.49 3.45
CA MET A 1 15.53 -4.84 2.37
C MET A 1 14.17 -4.43 2.91
N ASP A 2 13.90 -3.15 3.00
CA ASP A 2 12.60 -2.64 3.47
C ASP A 2 11.52 -2.81 2.42
N LYS A 3 10.32 -3.19 2.88
CA LYS A 3 9.10 -3.21 2.07
C LYS A 3 8.45 -1.83 2.14
N CYS A 4 8.20 -1.24 0.99
CA CYS A 4 7.55 0.04 0.89
C CYS A 4 6.05 -0.10 1.17
N PHE A 5 5.57 0.55 2.23
CA PHE A 5 4.14 0.64 2.54
C PHE A 5 3.43 1.75 1.76
N ASN A 6 4.05 2.28 0.71
CA ASN A 6 3.43 3.20 -0.23
C ASN A 6 2.98 2.44 -1.47
N CYS A 7 3.88 1.63 -2.06
CA CYS A 7 3.64 0.93 -3.33
C CYS A 7 3.76 -0.60 -3.27
N GLY A 8 4.10 -1.17 -2.10
CA GLY A 8 4.24 -2.61 -1.90
C GLY A 8 5.56 -3.21 -2.40
N LYS A 9 6.42 -2.45 -3.08
CA LYS A 9 7.73 -2.92 -3.58
C LYS A 9 8.77 -2.99 -2.47
N ILE A 10 9.68 -3.96 -2.58
CA ILE A 10 10.84 -4.12 -1.70
C ILE A 10 12.07 -3.40 -2.29
N GLY A 11 12.94 -2.89 -1.42
CA GLY A 11 14.18 -2.20 -1.80
C GLY A 11 14.18 -0.69 -1.52
N HIS A 12 13.08 -0.14 -1.00
CA HIS A 12 13.01 1.24 -0.52
C HIS A 12 11.93 1.40 0.56
N LYS A 13 12.05 2.46 1.36
CA LYS A 13 11.04 2.82 2.38
C LYS A 13 9.96 3.73 1.80
N THR A 14 8.84 3.79 2.52
CA THR A 14 7.69 4.66 2.20
C THR A 14 8.10 6.13 2.03
N GLU A 15 9.08 6.60 2.81
CA GLU A 15 9.56 7.98 2.85
C GLU A 15 10.34 8.40 1.59
N VAL A 16 11.07 7.45 1.00
CA VAL A 16 11.82 7.64 -0.27
C VAL A 16 11.03 7.17 -1.49
N CYS A 17 9.79 6.70 -1.29
CA CYS A 17 8.97 6.21 -2.37
C CYS A 17 8.41 7.37 -3.21
N ARG A 18 8.84 7.45 -4.47
CA ARG A 18 8.27 8.37 -5.47
C ARG A 18 7.06 7.80 -6.21
N ALA A 19 6.64 6.58 -5.89
CA ALA A 19 5.48 5.97 -6.53
C ALA A 19 4.17 6.52 -5.93
N LYS A 20 3.09 6.40 -6.70
CA LYS A 20 1.75 6.73 -6.23
C LYS A 20 1.34 5.80 -5.11
N VAL A 21 0.50 6.33 -4.22
CA VAL A 21 -0.05 5.57 -3.11
C VAL A 21 -0.89 4.40 -3.59
N VAL A 22 -0.55 3.20 -3.15
CA VAL A 22 -1.27 1.96 -3.45
C VAL A 22 -2.01 1.51 -2.20
N CYS A 23 -3.25 1.12 -2.39
CA CYS A 23 -4.10 0.61 -1.34
C CYS A 23 -3.68 -0.81 -0.98
N PHE A 24 -3.27 -1.03 0.28
CA PHE A 24 -2.93 -2.36 0.79
C PHE A 24 -4.16 -3.27 0.93
N ASN A 25 -5.36 -2.71 0.80
CA ASN A 25 -6.58 -3.46 0.91
C ASN A 25 -7.05 -4.05 -0.43
N CYS A 26 -7.12 -3.21 -1.47
CA CYS A 26 -7.59 -3.62 -2.79
C CYS A 26 -6.49 -3.75 -3.85
N GLY A 27 -5.28 -3.22 -3.59
CA GLY A 27 -4.17 -3.19 -4.54
C GLY A 27 -4.23 -2.05 -5.56
N GLU A 28 -5.21 -1.15 -5.46
CA GLU A 28 -5.37 -0.04 -6.41
C GLU A 28 -4.58 1.20 -6.01
N GLU A 29 -4.06 1.93 -7.00
CA GLU A 29 -3.40 3.21 -6.78
C GLU A 29 -4.39 4.37 -6.54
N GLY A 30 -3.92 5.43 -5.91
CA GLY A 30 -4.67 6.67 -5.67
C GLY A 30 -5.28 6.80 -4.27
N HIS A 31 -5.29 5.75 -3.46
CA HIS A 31 -5.80 5.83 -2.08
C HIS A 31 -5.12 4.84 -1.12
N LYS A 32 -5.20 5.08 0.20
CA LYS A 32 -4.69 4.17 1.24
C LYS A 32 -5.80 3.24 1.74
N SER A 33 -5.44 2.11 2.35
CA SER A 33 -6.40 1.22 3.03
C SER A 33 -7.43 1.91 3.95
N PRO A 34 -7.08 2.90 4.80
CA PRO A 34 -8.07 3.59 5.65
C PRO A 34 -9.13 4.38 4.88
N VAL A 35 -8.82 4.84 3.66
CA VAL A 35 -9.76 5.58 2.79
C VAL A 35 -10.31 4.69 1.66
N CYS A 36 -10.02 3.39 1.70
CA CYS A 36 -10.52 2.44 0.72
C CYS A 36 -12.01 2.19 0.95
N LYS A 37 -12.83 2.44 -0.09
CA LYS A 37 -14.27 2.12 -0.09
C LYS A 37 -14.56 0.62 -0.28
N LYS A 38 -13.56 -0.17 -0.63
CA LYS A 38 -13.70 -1.62 -0.87
C LYS A 38 -13.76 -2.36 0.47
N PRO A 39 -14.53 -3.46 0.56
CA PRO A 39 -14.60 -4.25 1.79
C PRO A 39 -13.20 -4.72 2.17
N LYS A 40 -12.87 -4.58 3.46
CA LYS A 40 -11.53 -4.89 3.93
C LYS A 40 -11.23 -6.35 3.61
N LYS A 41 -10.37 -6.66 2.64
CA LYS A 41 -9.82 -8.01 2.54
C LYS A 41 -9.10 -8.27 3.86
N ALA A 42 -9.65 -9.17 4.67
CA ALA A 42 -9.00 -9.66 5.87
C ALA A 42 -7.75 -10.43 5.43
N MET A 43 -6.67 -9.71 5.13
CA MET A 43 -5.35 -10.30 4.99
C MET A 43 -4.87 -10.56 6.41
N GLY A 44 -5.43 -11.63 6.98
CA GLY A 44 -5.12 -12.11 8.31
C GLY A 44 -3.87 -12.98 8.27
N LYS A 45 -2.95 -12.61 9.17
CA LYS A 45 -1.81 -13.36 9.73
C LYS A 45 -0.56 -13.45 8.85
#